data_AF-A0AAD5NRZ8-F1
#
_entry.id   AF-A0AAD5NRZ8-F1
#
_cell.length_a   1.000
_cell.length_b   1.000
_cell.length_c   1.000
_cell.angle_alpha   90.00
_cell.angle_beta   90.00
_cell.angle_gamma   90.00
#
_symmetry.space_group_name_H-M   'P 1'
#
loop_
_entity.id
_entity.type
_entity.pdbx_description
1 polymer ?
#
loop_
_entity_poly.entity_id
_entity_poly.type
_entity_poly.pdbx_seq_one_letter_code
_entity_poly.pdbx_strand_id
1 'polypeptide(L)'
;MQSVSVESEQSQENEKIKTVSFHKLFTFADISDVALMIIGTLGALNIGVSMPLMAIIFGDLVDSFGKNQNNTDIVDVVVVGKFVQLISAFIGGFSIAFARGWLLTLVLLTYIPPIAIAGAVTGLTIAKMASRGQSAYAKAVAVVERTIGSIRVVASFTGEKKAISNYNKFLVSAYKSGVHEGLAAGLGVGLIMFILFSSYALAIWYDGKFIMDQGYTGGKVFNVIIAVLGGSMSPGQASPCLSVFGAGQAATFKMFKTINRKPEIDA
;
A
#
# COMPACT_ATOMS: atom_id res chain seq x y z
N MET A 1 47.28 27.98 53.42
CA MET A 1 47.21 27.76 51.96
C MET A 1 46.08 26.76 51.66
N GLN A 2 44.86 27.04 52.15
CA GLN A 2 43.74 26.09 52.11
C GLN A 2 42.36 26.78 52.05
N SER A 3 42.32 28.07 51.71
CA SER A 3 41.09 28.89 51.68
C SER A 3 40.74 29.42 50.28
N VAL A 4 41.37 28.91 49.22
CA VAL A 4 41.10 29.31 47.82
C VAL A 4 40.32 28.24 47.04
N SER A 5 40.20 27.03 47.57
CA SER A 5 39.56 25.89 46.88
C SER A 5 38.09 25.66 47.24
N VAL A 6 37.48 26.48 48.11
CA VAL A 6 36.07 26.30 48.54
C VAL A 6 35.10 27.21 47.76
N GLU A 7 35.59 28.30 47.15
CA GLU A 7 34.73 29.24 46.40
C GLU A 7 34.35 28.73 44.99
N SER A 8 35.10 27.76 44.44
CA SER A 8 34.88 27.28 43.07
C SER A 8 33.81 26.19 42.94
N GLU A 9 33.34 25.59 44.04
CA GLU A 9 32.32 24.52 43.97
C GLU A 9 30.87 25.03 44.07
N GLN A 10 30.64 26.27 44.53
CA GLN A 10 29.26 26.82 44.62
C GLN A 10 28.76 27.50 43.33
N SER A 11 29.56 27.57 42.26
CA SER A 11 29.15 28.19 41.00
C SER A 11 28.51 27.22 39.99
N GLN A 12 28.40 25.92 40.31
CA GLN A 12 27.91 24.90 39.36
C GLN A 12 26.48 24.38 39.61
N GLU A 13 25.74 24.88 40.62
CA GLU A 13 24.43 24.29 40.99
C GLU A 13 23.19 25.14 40.68
N ASN A 14 23.22 26.07 39.71
CA ASN A 14 21.95 26.74 39.31
C ASN A 14 21.88 27.31 37.90
N GLU A 15 22.49 26.67 36.90
CA GLU A 15 22.09 26.90 35.51
C GLU A 15 20.85 26.05 35.21
N LYS A 16 19.70 26.47 35.77
CA LYS A 16 18.39 25.98 35.32
C LYS A 16 18.38 26.14 33.80
N ILE A 17 18.34 25.01 33.07
CA ILE A 17 18.17 24.98 31.62
C ILE A 17 17.05 25.96 31.28
N LYS A 18 17.40 27.14 30.78
CA LYS A 18 16.45 28.18 30.40
C LYS A 18 15.66 27.62 29.23
N THR A 19 14.51 27.01 29.52
CA THR A 19 13.58 26.56 28.50
C THR A 19 13.01 27.80 27.82
N VAL A 20 13.43 28.00 26.57
CA VAL A 20 12.94 29.10 25.76
C VAL A 20 11.49 28.78 25.37
N SER A 21 10.56 29.68 25.66
CA SER A 21 9.14 29.50 25.33
C SER A 21 8.95 29.24 23.82
N PHE A 22 8.12 28.26 23.46
CA PHE A 22 7.95 27.77 22.07
C PHE A 22 7.64 28.87 21.04
N HIS A 23 6.96 29.95 21.44
CA HIS A 23 6.64 31.06 20.54
C HIS A 23 7.88 31.88 20.13
N LYS A 24 8.93 31.91 20.96
CA LYS A 24 10.20 32.57 20.62
C LYS A 24 10.99 31.83 19.53
N LEU A 25 10.75 30.52 19.34
CA LEU A 25 11.35 29.74 18.25
C LEU A 25 10.78 30.13 16.87
N PHE A 26 9.57 30.67 16.82
CA PHE A 26 8.92 31.13 15.57
C PHE A 26 9.05 32.63 15.32
N THR A 27 9.71 33.36 16.21
CA THR A 27 9.86 34.83 16.08
C THR A 27 10.78 35.22 14.91
N PHE A 28 11.63 34.30 14.43
CA PHE A 28 12.49 34.47 13.26
C PHE A 28 11.92 33.90 11.95
N ALA A 29 10.70 33.36 11.95
CA ALA A 29 10.09 32.79 10.76
C ALA A 29 9.51 33.90 9.87
N ASP A 30 9.93 33.94 8.60
CA ASP A 30 9.39 34.88 7.61
C ASP A 30 7.93 34.53 7.24
N ILE A 31 7.19 35.47 6.65
CA ILE A 31 5.79 35.28 6.23
C ILE A 31 5.63 34.06 5.30
N SER A 32 6.62 33.77 4.46
CA SER A 32 6.66 32.58 3.62
C SER A 32 6.79 31.28 4.42
N ASP A 33 7.55 31.29 5.51
CA ASP A 33 7.75 30.12 6.38
C ASP A 33 6.51 29.85 7.24
N VAL A 34 5.84 30.91 7.71
CA VAL A 34 4.56 30.81 8.42
C VAL A 34 3.47 30.27 7.49
N ALA A 35 3.41 30.72 6.23
CA ALA A 35 2.49 30.19 5.23
C ALA A 35 2.77 28.70 4.94
N LEU A 36 4.04 28.32 4.81
CA LEU A 36 4.45 26.93 4.60
C LEU A 36 4.05 26.03 5.78
N MET A 37 4.15 26.53 7.00
CA MET A 37 3.81 25.79 8.21
C MET A 37 2.29 25.57 8.36
N ILE A 38 1.46 26.55 7.97
CA ILE A 38 0.00 26.40 7.93
C ILE A 38 -0.42 25.40 6.84
N ILE A 39 0.19 25.47 5.66
CA ILE A 39 -0.07 24.51 4.58
C ILE A 39 0.37 23.10 5.00
N GLY A 40 1.52 22.98 5.67
CA GLY A 40 2.03 21.70 6.17
C GLY A 40 1.15 21.08 7.26
N THR A 41 0.64 21.87 8.19
CA THR A 41 -0.29 21.40 9.24
C THR A 41 -1.65 21.01 8.65
N LEU A 42 -2.19 21.77 7.69
CA LEU A 42 -3.40 21.38 6.95
C LEU A 42 -3.19 20.07 6.16
N GLY A 43 -2.03 19.90 5.52
CA GLY A 43 -1.65 18.67 4.83
C GLY A 43 -1.54 17.48 5.78
N ALA A 44 -0.93 17.66 6.95
CA ALA A 44 -0.81 16.61 7.97
C ALA A 44 -2.17 16.21 8.56
N LEU A 45 -3.06 17.19 8.81
CA LEU A 45 -4.43 16.92 9.24
C LEU A 45 -5.21 16.16 8.17
N ASN A 46 -5.03 16.51 6.90
CA ASN A 46 -5.67 15.79 5.79
C ASN A 46 -5.22 14.32 5.76
N ILE A 47 -3.91 14.05 5.83
CA ILE A 47 -3.38 12.67 5.87
C ILE A 47 -3.87 11.93 7.12
N GLY A 48 -3.90 12.61 8.28
CA GLY A 48 -4.32 12.02 9.56
C GLY A 48 -5.81 11.68 9.62
N VAL A 49 -6.68 12.54 9.08
CA VAL A 49 -8.14 12.32 9.04
C VAL A 49 -8.55 11.42 7.87
N SER A 50 -7.76 11.38 6.80
CA SER A 50 -8.01 10.54 5.62
C SER A 50 -7.98 9.04 5.97
N MET A 51 -7.09 8.58 6.86
CA MET A 51 -7.04 7.16 7.24
C MET A 51 -8.31 6.67 7.95
N PRO A 52 -8.77 7.31 9.05
CA PRO A 52 -10.02 6.95 9.71
C PRO A 52 -11.25 7.08 8.80
N LEU A 53 -11.33 8.17 8.02
CA LEU A 53 -12.45 8.40 7.11
C LEU A 53 -12.52 7.33 6.02
N MET A 54 -11.37 6.92 5.48
CA MET A 54 -11.31 5.85 4.49
C MET A 54 -11.71 4.49 5.08
N ALA A 55 -11.40 4.22 6.35
CA ALA A 55 -11.84 2.99 7.01
C ALA A 55 -13.37 2.93 7.15
N ILE A 56 -14.01 4.05 7.49
CA ILE A 56 -15.48 4.15 7.55
C ILE A 56 -16.07 3.95 6.15
N ILE A 57 -15.55 4.67 5.15
CA ILE A 57 -16.03 4.56 3.76
C ILE A 57 -15.80 3.15 3.18
N PHE A 58 -14.69 2.50 3.50
CA PHE A 58 -14.44 1.12 3.06
C PHE A 58 -15.39 0.13 3.76
N GLY A 59 -15.74 0.40 5.03
CA GLY A 59 -16.83 -0.29 5.72
C GLY A 59 -18.15 -0.14 4.98
N ASP A 60 -18.54 1.09 4.66
CA ASP A 60 -19.76 1.40 3.88
C ASP A 60 -19.72 0.76 2.48
N LEU A 61 -18.54 0.68 1.85
CA LEU A 61 -18.33 0.02 0.56
C LEU A 61 -18.52 -1.50 0.65
N VAL A 62 -17.91 -2.14 1.64
CA VAL A 62 -18.07 -3.58 1.91
C VAL A 62 -19.53 -3.91 2.23
N ASP A 63 -20.19 -3.07 3.02
CA ASP A 63 -21.61 -3.19 3.32
C ASP A 63 -22.48 -2.97 2.08
N SER A 64 -22.10 -2.05 1.18
CA SER A 64 -22.82 -1.82 -0.08
C SER A 64 -22.71 -3.01 -1.05
N PHE A 65 -21.55 -3.66 -1.11
CA PHE A 65 -21.41 -4.94 -1.84
C PHE A 65 -22.22 -6.07 -1.18
N GLY A 66 -22.39 -6.04 0.13
CA GLY A 66 -23.16 -7.03 0.88
C GLY A 66 -24.69 -6.82 0.85
N LYS A 67 -25.17 -5.57 0.74
CA LYS A 67 -26.55 -5.25 1.15
C LYS A 67 -27.48 -4.67 0.10
N ASN A 68 -27.06 -4.01 -0.98
CA ASN A 68 -27.99 -3.64 -2.07
C ASN A 68 -27.28 -2.93 -3.23
N GLN A 69 -27.62 -3.35 -4.44
CA GLN A 69 -27.05 -2.97 -5.74
C GLN A 69 -27.37 -1.52 -6.21
N ASN A 70 -27.92 -0.66 -5.35
CA ASN A 70 -28.61 0.58 -5.76
C ASN A 70 -27.93 1.91 -5.35
N ASN A 71 -26.79 1.90 -4.65
CA ASN A 71 -26.09 3.14 -4.26
C ASN A 71 -24.66 3.17 -4.82
N THR A 72 -24.53 3.23 -6.15
CA THR A 72 -23.24 3.23 -6.87
C THR A 72 -22.53 4.58 -6.85
N ASP A 73 -23.25 5.67 -6.57
CA ASP A 73 -22.73 7.04 -6.77
C ASP A 73 -21.57 7.40 -5.83
N ILE A 74 -21.62 6.95 -4.57
CA ILE A 74 -20.60 7.26 -3.56
C ILE A 74 -19.29 6.51 -3.80
N VAL A 75 -19.38 5.31 -4.39
CA VAL A 75 -18.20 4.48 -4.66
C VAL A 75 -17.40 5.07 -5.82
N ASP A 76 -18.08 5.49 -6.88
CA ASP A 76 -17.43 6.03 -8.07
C ASP A 76 -16.74 7.37 -7.80
N VAL A 77 -17.39 8.30 -7.09
CA VAL A 77 -16.78 9.60 -6.78
C VAL A 77 -15.55 9.48 -5.89
N VAL A 78 -15.55 8.54 -4.93
CA VAL A 78 -14.40 8.32 -4.02
C VAL A 78 -13.25 7.64 -4.75
N VAL A 79 -13.51 6.65 -5.59
CA VAL A 79 -12.47 5.95 -6.36
C VAL A 79 -11.81 6.91 -7.35
N VAL A 80 -12.59 7.73 -8.04
CA VAL A 80 -12.08 8.79 -8.93
C VAL A 80 -11.25 9.80 -8.13
N GLY A 81 -11.76 10.27 -6.98
CA GLY A 81 -11.02 11.20 -6.11
C GLY A 81 -9.68 10.65 -5.62
N LYS A 82 -9.67 9.38 -5.19
CA LYS A 82 -8.44 8.70 -4.75
C LYS A 82 -7.44 8.50 -5.89
N PHE A 83 -7.92 8.17 -7.09
CA PHE A 83 -7.07 8.02 -8.26
C PHE A 83 -6.43 9.36 -8.68
N VAL A 84 -7.21 10.44 -8.69
CA VAL A 84 -6.70 11.79 -8.95
C VAL A 84 -5.69 12.21 -7.89
N GLN A 85 -5.94 11.93 -6.61
CA GLN A 85 -5.00 12.19 -5.52
C GLN A 85 -3.69 11.42 -5.69
N LEU A 86 -3.75 10.14 -6.07
CA LEU A 86 -2.57 9.28 -6.28
C LEU A 86 -1.73 9.75 -7.48
N ILE A 87 -2.38 10.15 -8.57
CA ILE A 87 -1.69 10.73 -9.74
C ILE A 87 -1.06 12.08 -9.38
N SER A 88 -1.79 12.93 -8.66
CA SER A 88 -1.26 14.22 -8.20
C SER A 88 -0.07 14.05 -7.26
N ALA A 89 -0.12 13.07 -6.35
CA ALA A 89 0.97 12.77 -5.43
C ALA A 89 2.19 12.21 -6.16
N PHE A 90 1.98 11.35 -7.17
CA PHE A 90 3.04 10.84 -8.02
C PHE A 90 3.74 11.96 -8.80
N ILE A 91 2.97 12.78 -9.53
CA ILE A 91 3.52 13.88 -10.34
C ILE A 91 4.18 14.94 -9.45
N GLY A 92 3.53 15.31 -8.35
CA GLY A 92 4.07 16.29 -7.40
C GLY A 92 5.34 15.81 -6.71
N GLY A 93 5.36 14.56 -6.24
CA GLY A 93 6.53 13.95 -5.60
C GLY A 93 7.74 13.86 -6.52
N PHE A 94 7.53 13.40 -7.76
CA PHE A 94 8.60 13.35 -8.77
C PHE A 94 9.07 14.76 -9.18
N SER A 95 8.16 15.71 -9.38
CA SER A 95 8.51 17.08 -9.76
C SER A 95 9.37 17.78 -8.68
N ILE A 96 9.01 17.63 -7.41
CA ILE A 96 9.78 18.18 -6.27
C ILE A 96 11.15 17.48 -6.18
N ALA A 97 11.20 16.17 -6.40
CA ALA A 97 12.44 15.41 -6.35
C ALA A 97 13.43 15.83 -7.46
N PHE A 98 12.94 16.03 -8.68
CA PHE A 98 13.74 16.55 -9.80
C PHE A 98 14.19 18.00 -9.59
N ALA A 99 13.33 18.86 -9.02
CA ALA A 99 13.65 20.27 -8.77
C ALA A 99 14.72 20.47 -7.68
N ARG A 100 14.78 19.60 -6.65
CA ARG A 100 15.75 19.74 -5.55
C ARG A 100 17.09 19.07 -5.80
N GLY A 101 17.14 18.03 -6.62
CA GLY A 101 18.40 17.33 -6.87
C GLY A 101 18.25 16.23 -7.92
N TRP A 102 18.34 16.62 -9.19
CA TRP A 102 18.29 15.73 -10.36
C TRP A 102 19.21 14.50 -10.25
N LEU A 103 20.43 14.66 -9.73
CA LEU A 103 21.40 13.58 -9.57
C LEU A 103 20.96 12.51 -8.56
N LEU A 104 20.35 12.95 -7.44
CA LEU A 104 19.83 12.06 -6.39
C LEU A 104 18.60 11.30 -6.89
N THR A 105 17.73 11.97 -7.66
CA THR A 105 16.54 11.35 -8.24
C THR A 105 16.89 10.24 -9.22
N LEU A 106 17.96 10.42 -10.03
CA LEU A 106 18.45 9.41 -10.97
C LEU A 106 18.93 8.13 -10.28
N VAL A 107 19.62 8.26 -9.14
CA VAL A 107 20.05 7.13 -8.33
C VAL A 107 18.83 6.37 -7.81
N LEU A 108 17.84 7.07 -7.27
CA LEU A 108 16.59 6.46 -6.80
C LEU A 108 15.77 5.81 -7.92
N LEU A 109 15.76 6.40 -9.12
CA LEU A 109 15.08 5.87 -10.30
C LEU A 109 15.64 4.51 -10.73
N THR A 110 16.93 4.25 -10.52
CA THR A 110 17.59 2.97 -10.87
C THR A 110 17.07 1.80 -10.03
N TYR A 111 16.54 2.04 -8.83
CA TYR A 111 15.98 0.99 -7.97
C TYR A 111 14.50 0.67 -8.26
N ILE A 112 13.80 1.53 -9.00
CA ILE A 112 12.39 1.31 -9.36
C ILE A 112 12.20 0.08 -10.25
N PRO A 113 12.98 -0.14 -11.34
CA PRO A 113 12.81 -1.32 -12.19
C PRO A 113 13.05 -2.65 -11.47
N PRO A 114 14.11 -2.83 -10.65
CA PRO A 114 14.29 -4.04 -9.84
C PRO A 114 13.11 -4.34 -8.92
N ILE A 115 12.59 -3.32 -8.22
CA ILE A 115 11.43 -3.46 -7.33
C ILE A 115 10.18 -3.83 -8.13
N ALA A 116 9.95 -3.18 -9.28
CA ALA A 116 8.81 -3.48 -10.15
C ALA A 116 8.86 -4.92 -10.70
N ILE A 117 10.04 -5.41 -11.12
CA ILE A 117 10.22 -6.78 -11.58
C ILE A 117 9.94 -7.79 -10.45
N ALA A 118 10.52 -7.57 -9.26
CA ALA A 118 10.30 -8.43 -8.10
C ALA A 118 8.82 -8.46 -7.67
N GLY A 119 8.17 -7.29 -7.68
CA GLY A 119 6.74 -7.14 -7.42
C GLY A 119 5.87 -7.88 -8.44
N ALA A 120 6.17 -7.73 -9.74
CA ALA A 120 5.44 -8.40 -10.81
C ALA A 120 5.59 -9.93 -10.75
N VAL A 121 6.81 -10.45 -10.52
CA VAL A 121 7.05 -11.90 -10.39
C VAL A 121 6.30 -12.46 -9.19
N THR A 122 6.36 -11.79 -8.04
CA THR A 122 5.65 -12.21 -6.82
C THR A 122 4.13 -12.15 -7.01
N GLY A 123 3.61 -11.07 -7.60
CA GLY A 123 2.17 -10.93 -7.89
C GLY A 123 1.65 -12.01 -8.84
N LEU A 124 2.37 -12.29 -9.94
CA LEU A 124 1.98 -13.29 -10.92
C LEU A 124 2.06 -14.72 -10.38
N THR A 125 3.08 -15.02 -9.56
CA THR A 125 3.23 -16.34 -8.92
C THR A 125 2.14 -16.60 -7.90
N ILE A 126 1.83 -15.62 -7.05
CA ILE A 126 0.71 -15.71 -6.09
C ILE A 126 -0.61 -15.89 -6.84
N ALA A 127 -0.91 -15.04 -7.83
CA ALA A 127 -2.16 -15.15 -8.59
C ALA A 127 -2.34 -16.52 -9.26
N LYS A 128 -1.26 -17.06 -9.85
CA LYS A 128 -1.28 -18.38 -10.51
C LYS A 128 -1.42 -19.53 -9.51
N MET A 129 -0.82 -19.42 -8.33
CA MET A 129 -0.89 -20.45 -7.27
C MET A 129 -2.25 -20.42 -6.56
N ALA A 130 -2.79 -19.23 -6.28
CA ALA A 130 -4.13 -19.06 -5.72
C ALA A 130 -5.22 -19.68 -6.62
N SER A 131 -5.13 -19.48 -7.94
CA SER A 131 -6.05 -20.11 -8.91
C SER A 131 -5.97 -21.64 -8.90
N ARG A 132 -4.75 -22.19 -8.76
CA ARG A 132 -4.53 -23.64 -8.62
C ARG A 132 -5.09 -24.17 -7.29
N GLY A 133 -4.89 -23.43 -6.21
CA GLY A 133 -5.46 -23.73 -4.89
C GLY A 133 -6.99 -23.79 -4.93
N GLN A 134 -7.63 -22.75 -5.48
CA GLN A 134 -9.09 -22.72 -5.68
C GLN A 134 -9.59 -23.87 -6.55
N SER A 135 -8.87 -24.23 -7.61
CA SER A 135 -9.24 -25.37 -8.47
C SER A 135 -9.15 -26.72 -7.75
N ALA A 136 -8.16 -26.90 -6.86
CA ALA A 136 -8.04 -28.10 -6.04
C ALA A 136 -9.13 -28.15 -4.95
N TYR A 137 -9.43 -27.01 -4.31
CA TYR A 137 -10.53 -26.88 -3.36
C TYR A 137 -11.89 -27.15 -4.02
N ALA A 138 -12.14 -26.65 -5.23
CA ALA A 138 -13.38 -26.89 -5.96
C ALA A 138 -13.64 -28.38 -6.20
N LYS A 139 -12.59 -29.20 -6.42
CA LYS A 139 -12.72 -30.66 -6.53
C LYS A 139 -13.13 -31.30 -5.20
N ALA A 140 -12.59 -30.83 -4.08
CA ALA A 140 -12.99 -31.29 -2.76
C ALA A 140 -14.45 -30.93 -2.46
N VAL A 141 -14.85 -29.69 -2.76
CA VAL A 141 -16.24 -29.20 -2.64
C VAL A 141 -17.18 -30.03 -3.50
N ALA A 142 -16.82 -30.31 -4.76
CA ALA A 142 -17.65 -31.13 -5.64
C ALA A 142 -17.84 -32.57 -5.12
N VAL A 143 -16.86 -33.16 -4.43
CA VAL A 143 -17.01 -34.47 -3.78
C VAL A 143 -18.00 -34.40 -2.62
N VAL A 144 -17.91 -33.35 -1.80
CA VAL A 144 -18.86 -33.11 -0.70
C VAL A 144 -20.27 -32.91 -1.24
N GLU A 145 -20.42 -32.07 -2.26
CA GLU A 145 -21.71 -31.76 -2.89
C GLU A 145 -22.39 -33.01 -3.45
N ARG A 146 -21.66 -33.89 -4.13
CA ARG A 146 -22.18 -35.19 -4.61
C ARG A 146 -22.56 -36.13 -3.47
N THR A 147 -21.76 -36.15 -2.40
CA THR A 147 -21.98 -37.02 -1.24
C THR A 147 -23.22 -36.58 -0.45
N ILE A 148 -23.37 -35.28 -0.20
CA ILE A 148 -24.52 -34.69 0.49
C ILE A 148 -25.77 -34.79 -0.39
N GLY A 149 -25.67 -34.43 -1.67
CA GLY A 149 -26.78 -34.48 -2.61
C GLY A 149 -27.36 -35.88 -2.81
N SER A 150 -26.56 -36.94 -2.58
CA SER A 150 -26.98 -38.33 -2.66
C SER A 150 -26.74 -39.10 -1.35
N ILE A 151 -26.94 -38.48 -0.20
CA ILE A 151 -26.57 -39.05 1.11
C ILE A 151 -27.24 -40.41 1.38
N ARG A 152 -28.50 -40.59 0.95
CA ARG A 152 -29.23 -41.87 1.09
C ARG A 152 -28.54 -43.02 0.34
N VAL A 153 -27.95 -42.73 -0.82
CA VAL A 153 -27.24 -43.73 -1.64
C VAL A 153 -25.91 -44.10 -0.99
N VAL A 154 -25.18 -43.11 -0.47
CA VAL A 154 -23.88 -43.36 0.20
C VAL A 154 -24.08 -44.21 1.47
N ALA A 155 -25.14 -43.93 2.24
CA ALA A 155 -25.51 -44.70 3.42
C ALA A 155 -25.92 -46.14 3.07
N SER A 156 -26.74 -46.34 2.02
CA SER A 156 -27.19 -47.67 1.61
C SER A 156 -26.06 -48.57 1.11
N PHE A 157 -25.01 -48.00 0.53
CA PHE A 157 -23.82 -48.72 0.08
C PHE A 157 -22.69 -48.77 1.14
N THR A 158 -22.91 -48.27 2.36
CA THR A 158 -21.86 -48.13 3.40
C THR A 158 -20.58 -47.42 2.91
N GLY A 159 -20.75 -46.48 1.96
CA GLY A 159 -19.66 -45.83 1.23
C GLY A 159 -18.99 -44.64 1.94
N GLU A 160 -19.41 -44.33 3.16
CA GLU A 160 -19.00 -43.14 3.93
C GLU A 160 -17.48 -43.02 4.08
N LYS A 161 -16.81 -44.12 4.45
CA LYS A 161 -15.34 -44.14 4.58
C LYS A 161 -14.62 -43.82 3.26
N LYS A 162 -15.18 -44.27 2.13
CA LYS A 162 -14.62 -44.00 0.80
C LYS A 162 -14.82 -42.55 0.39
N ALA A 163 -15.97 -41.95 0.73
CA ALA A 163 -16.23 -40.53 0.52
C ALA A 163 -15.28 -39.65 1.34
N ILE A 164 -15.07 -39.98 2.63
CA ILE A 164 -14.13 -39.28 3.52
C ILE A 164 -12.69 -39.38 2.99
N SER A 165 -12.25 -40.57 2.56
CA SER A 165 -10.91 -40.76 2.01
C SER A 165 -10.69 -39.92 0.74
N ASN A 166 -11.67 -39.89 -0.17
CA ASN A 166 -11.60 -39.07 -1.39
C ASN A 166 -11.55 -37.57 -1.07
N TYR A 167 -12.37 -37.11 -0.12
CA TYR A 167 -12.34 -35.72 0.34
C TYR A 167 -10.97 -35.35 0.93
N ASN A 168 -10.44 -36.18 1.84
CA ASN A 168 -9.14 -35.95 2.46
C ASN A 168 -7.99 -35.91 1.44
N LYS A 169 -8.03 -36.77 0.42
CA LYS A 169 -7.06 -36.77 -0.68
C LYS A 169 -7.02 -35.43 -1.43
N PHE A 170 -8.18 -34.86 -1.76
CA PHE A 170 -8.24 -33.55 -2.42
C PHE A 170 -7.86 -32.40 -1.48
N LEU A 171 -8.24 -32.50 -0.20
CA LEU A 171 -7.87 -31.55 0.85
C LEU A 171 -6.35 -31.46 1.05
N VAL A 172 -5.65 -32.59 1.10
CA VAL A 172 -4.18 -32.62 1.22
C VAL A 172 -3.51 -31.97 0.02
N SER A 173 -4.05 -32.18 -1.19
CA SER A 173 -3.55 -31.51 -2.39
C SER A 173 -3.75 -29.99 -2.32
N ALA A 174 -4.90 -29.54 -1.83
CA ALA A 174 -5.20 -28.13 -1.66
C ALA A 174 -4.32 -27.49 -0.56
N TYR A 175 -4.14 -28.20 0.56
CA TYR A 175 -3.26 -27.80 1.66
C TYR A 175 -1.81 -27.65 1.21
N LYS A 176 -1.27 -28.64 0.47
CA LYS A 176 0.10 -28.57 -0.06
C LYS A 176 0.28 -27.39 -1.02
N SER A 177 -0.73 -27.10 -1.83
CA SER A 177 -0.74 -25.91 -2.70
C SER A 177 -0.70 -24.63 -1.89
N GLY A 178 -1.51 -24.54 -0.82
CA GLY A 178 -1.55 -23.38 0.08
C GLY A 178 -0.26 -23.16 0.85
N VAL A 179 0.40 -24.23 1.32
CA VAL A 179 1.71 -24.12 1.98
C VAL A 179 2.76 -23.59 1.01
N HIS A 180 2.77 -24.07 -0.23
CA HIS A 180 3.71 -23.59 -1.25
C HIS A 180 3.42 -22.14 -1.66
N GLU A 181 2.15 -21.74 -1.69
CA GLU A 181 1.72 -20.36 -1.93
C GLU A 181 2.18 -19.44 -0.81
N GLY A 182 1.95 -19.80 0.45
CA GLY A 182 2.41 -19.03 1.60
C GLY A 182 3.92 -18.85 1.61
N LEU A 183 4.67 -19.91 1.28
CA LEU A 183 6.14 -19.86 1.23
C LEU A 183 6.64 -18.99 0.07
N ALA A 184 6.06 -19.16 -1.13
CA ALA A 184 6.40 -18.32 -2.29
C ALA A 184 6.05 -16.85 -2.06
N ALA A 185 4.90 -16.57 -1.45
CA ALA A 185 4.47 -15.21 -1.10
C ALA A 185 5.38 -14.58 -0.05
N GLY A 186 5.69 -15.31 1.03
CA GLY A 186 6.58 -14.82 2.09
C GLY A 186 7.99 -14.52 1.58
N LEU A 187 8.54 -15.39 0.74
CA LEU A 187 9.86 -15.20 0.15
C LEU A 187 9.88 -14.05 -0.86
N GLY A 188 8.82 -13.90 -1.67
CA GLY A 188 8.67 -12.79 -2.60
C GLY A 188 8.55 -11.43 -1.91
N VAL A 189 7.70 -11.32 -0.88
CA VAL A 189 7.58 -10.10 -0.07
C VAL A 189 8.89 -9.80 0.67
N GLY A 190 9.54 -10.82 1.24
CA GLY A 190 10.84 -10.67 1.89
C GLY A 190 11.93 -10.15 0.94
N LEU A 191 11.97 -10.63 -0.30
CA LEU A 191 12.91 -10.17 -1.33
C LEU A 191 12.68 -8.70 -1.70
N ILE A 192 11.41 -8.29 -1.84
CA ILE A 192 11.05 -6.89 -2.10
C ILE A 192 11.51 -5.99 -0.95
N MET A 193 11.26 -6.41 0.30
CA MET A 193 11.68 -5.66 1.50
C MET A 193 13.20 -5.58 1.61
N PHE A 194 13.92 -6.65 1.28
CA PHE A 194 15.38 -6.66 1.28
C PHE A 194 15.98 -5.67 0.27
N ILE A 195 15.46 -5.66 -0.96
CA ILE A 195 15.86 -4.71 -2.02
C ILE A 195 15.60 -3.27 -1.56
N LEU A 196 14.45 -3.02 -0.93
CA LEU A 196 14.06 -1.71 -0.43
C LEU A 196 15.04 -1.21 0.66
N PHE A 197 15.32 -2.00 1.70
CA PHE A 197 16.27 -1.60 2.74
C PHE A 197 17.70 -1.43 2.22
N SER A 198 18.14 -2.30 1.31
CA SER A 198 19.46 -2.19 0.68
C SER A 198 19.57 -0.92 -0.17
N SER A 199 18.50 -0.53 -0.87
CA SER A 199 18.47 0.72 -1.64
C SER A 199 18.57 1.96 -0.74
N TYR A 200 17.93 1.96 0.44
CA TYR A 200 18.07 3.07 1.39
C TYR A 200 19.46 3.15 2.00
N ALA A 201 20.09 2.02 2.31
CA ALA A 201 21.45 2.00 2.81
C ALA A 201 22.44 2.59 1.79
N LEU A 202 22.29 2.20 0.51
CA LEU A 202 23.09 2.74 -0.59
C LEU A 202 22.81 4.22 -0.85
N ALA A 203 21.55 4.65 -0.78
CA ALA A 203 21.16 6.04 -0.92
C ALA A 203 21.86 6.91 0.14
N ILE A 204 21.71 6.57 1.43
CA ILE A 204 22.34 7.34 2.53
C ILE A 204 23.87 7.37 2.39
N TRP A 205 24.49 6.26 1.98
CA TRP A 205 25.94 6.21 1.76
C TRP A 205 26.39 7.11 0.61
N TYR A 206 25.68 7.07 -0.52
CA TYR A 206 25.97 7.91 -1.69
C TYR A 206 25.69 9.39 -1.40
N ASP A 207 24.62 9.66 -0.65
CA ASP A 207 24.22 10.99 -0.22
C ASP A 207 25.26 11.63 0.69
N GLY A 208 25.78 10.86 1.66
CA GLY A 208 26.86 11.31 2.54
C GLY A 208 28.11 11.71 1.77
N LYS A 209 28.44 10.98 0.70
CA LYS A 209 29.53 11.33 -0.22
C LYS A 209 29.21 12.59 -1.04
N PHE A 210 27.97 12.75 -1.50
CA PHE A 210 27.55 13.90 -2.32
C PHE A 210 27.49 15.23 -1.54
N ILE A 211 27.18 15.16 -0.24
CA ILE A 211 27.20 16.31 0.67
C ILE A 211 28.62 16.90 0.79
N MET A 212 29.63 16.05 0.79
CA MET A 212 31.04 16.46 0.88
C MET A 212 31.56 17.11 -0.41
N ASP A 213 31.14 16.65 -1.58
CA ASP A 213 31.70 17.07 -2.87
C ASP A 213 30.97 18.28 -3.52
N GLN A 214 29.67 18.49 -3.23
CA GLN A 214 28.82 19.44 -3.98
C GLN A 214 28.02 20.41 -3.09
N GLY A 215 28.31 20.48 -1.78
CA GLY A 215 27.67 21.46 -0.87
C GLY A 215 26.16 21.26 -0.69
N TYR A 216 25.64 20.04 -0.91
CA TYR A 216 24.24 19.72 -0.62
C TYR A 216 24.00 19.77 0.90
N THR A 217 23.01 20.56 1.34
CA THR A 217 22.55 20.51 2.74
C THR A 217 21.81 19.20 3.00
N GLY A 218 22.06 18.53 4.13
CA GLY A 218 21.38 17.28 4.49
C GLY A 218 19.85 17.35 4.45
N GLY A 219 19.27 18.53 4.72
CA GLY A 219 17.83 18.75 4.58
C GLY A 219 17.30 18.65 3.14
N LYS A 220 18.07 19.04 2.12
CA LYS A 220 17.67 18.89 0.70
C LYS A 220 17.62 17.41 0.31
N VAL A 221 18.62 16.65 0.73
CA VAL A 221 18.70 15.20 0.52
C VAL A 221 17.52 14.50 1.20
N PHE A 222 17.28 14.79 2.48
CA PHE A 222 16.16 14.21 3.23
C PHE A 222 14.80 14.49 2.56
N ASN A 223 14.60 15.73 2.10
CA ASN A 223 13.38 16.10 1.38
C ASN A 223 13.20 15.34 0.05
N VAL A 224 14.29 15.07 -0.69
CA VAL A 224 14.24 14.28 -1.92
C VAL A 224 13.87 12.83 -1.62
N ILE A 225 14.46 12.23 -0.59
CA ILE A 225 14.14 10.85 -0.16
C ILE A 225 12.65 10.72 0.18
N ILE A 226 12.13 11.61 1.03
CA ILE A 226 10.72 11.58 1.44
C ILE A 226 9.77 11.82 0.25
N ALA A 227 10.10 12.73 -0.67
CA ALA A 227 9.30 12.99 -1.86
C ALA A 227 9.23 11.77 -2.79
N VAL A 228 10.35 11.07 -3.00
CA VAL A 228 10.38 9.86 -3.83
C VAL A 228 9.68 8.68 -3.14
N LEU A 229 9.82 8.53 -1.83
CA LEU A 229 9.11 7.53 -1.03
C LEU A 229 7.58 7.73 -1.11
N GLY A 230 7.11 8.95 -0.84
CA GLY A 230 5.69 9.28 -0.94
C GLY A 230 5.15 9.12 -2.36
N GLY A 231 5.93 9.53 -3.37
CA GLY A 231 5.55 9.37 -4.78
C GLY A 231 5.50 7.91 -5.23
N SER A 232 6.50 7.09 -4.86
CA SER A 232 6.63 5.69 -5.29
C SER A 232 5.61 4.73 -4.68
N MET A 233 5.03 5.06 -3.52
CA MET A 233 3.92 4.31 -2.93
C MET A 233 2.58 4.53 -3.67
N SER A 234 2.47 5.58 -4.48
CA SER A 234 1.21 5.94 -5.15
C SER A 234 0.78 4.94 -6.24
N PRO A 235 1.66 4.44 -7.14
CA PRO A 235 1.29 3.41 -8.11
C PRO A 235 0.77 2.11 -7.47
N GLY A 236 1.36 1.68 -6.35
CA GLY A 236 0.94 0.46 -5.65
C GLY A 236 -0.50 0.56 -5.13
N GLN A 237 -0.83 1.70 -4.52
CA GLN A 237 -2.17 2.02 -4.01
C GLN A 237 -3.21 2.29 -5.11
N ALA A 238 -2.78 2.52 -6.35
CA ALA A 238 -3.68 2.67 -7.50
C ALA A 238 -4.21 1.33 -8.05
N SER A 239 -3.60 0.19 -7.67
CA SER A 239 -3.97 -1.14 -8.18
C SER A 239 -5.44 -1.51 -7.92
N PRO A 240 -6.01 -1.29 -6.71
CA PRO A 240 -7.43 -1.56 -6.45
C PRO A 240 -8.36 -0.60 -7.20
N CYS A 241 -7.93 0.63 -7.50
CA CYS A 241 -8.74 1.57 -8.28
C CYS A 241 -8.86 1.07 -9.73
N LEU A 242 -7.75 0.61 -10.31
CA LEU A 242 -7.71 0.08 -11.67
C LEU A 242 -8.66 -1.12 -11.88
N SER A 243 -8.78 -2.02 -10.89
CA SER A 243 -9.70 -3.16 -10.99
C SER A 243 -11.17 -2.74 -10.93
N VAL A 244 -11.51 -1.74 -10.13
CA VAL A 244 -12.87 -1.17 -10.05
C VAL A 244 -13.24 -0.44 -11.35
N PHE A 245 -12.34 0.37 -11.90
CA PHE A 245 -12.55 1.00 -13.22
C PHE A 245 -12.75 -0.05 -14.32
N GLY A 246 -11.97 -1.13 -14.31
CA GLY A 246 -12.13 -2.24 -15.26
C GLY A 246 -13.50 -2.92 -15.15
N ALA A 247 -13.97 -3.17 -13.93
CA ALA A 247 -15.30 -3.72 -13.69
C ALA A 247 -16.42 -2.77 -14.13
N GLY A 248 -16.29 -1.47 -13.84
CA GLY A 248 -17.22 -0.43 -14.27
C GLY A 248 -17.32 -0.32 -15.79
N GLN A 249 -16.18 -0.35 -16.49
CA GLN A 249 -16.16 -0.31 -17.96
C GLN A 249 -16.86 -1.55 -18.57
N ALA A 250 -16.65 -2.74 -17.99
CA ALA A 250 -17.31 -3.96 -18.45
C ALA A 250 -18.84 -3.95 -18.20
N ALA A 251 -19.28 -3.37 -17.08
CA ALA A 251 -20.70 -3.18 -16.77
C ALA A 251 -21.37 -2.19 -17.73
N THR A 252 -20.76 -1.02 -17.93
CA THR A 252 -21.24 0.01 -18.87
C THR A 252 -21.27 -0.51 -20.31
N PHE A 253 -20.30 -1.31 -20.73
CA PHE A 253 -20.32 -1.97 -22.04
C PHE A 253 -21.54 -2.90 -22.21
N LYS A 254 -21.91 -3.67 -21.19
CA LYS A 254 -23.13 -4.50 -21.21
C LYS A 254 -24.40 -3.64 -21.28
N MET A 255 -24.44 -2.52 -20.56
CA MET A 255 -25.57 -1.58 -20.62
C MET A 255 -25.71 -0.97 -22.01
N PHE A 256 -24.63 -0.43 -22.59
CA PHE A 256 -24.63 0.11 -23.95
C PHE A 256 -25.00 -0.94 -25.01
N LYS A 257 -24.51 -2.18 -24.86
CA LYS A 257 -24.88 -3.28 -25.75
C LYS A 257 -26.37 -3.62 -25.66
N THR A 258 -26.99 -3.45 -24.48
CA THR A 258 -28.42 -3.65 -24.27
C THR A 258 -29.23 -2.49 -24.84
N ILE A 259 -28.80 -1.24 -24.61
CA ILE A 259 -29.44 -0.02 -25.13
C ILE A 259 -29.40 0.00 -26.67
N ASN A 260 -28.26 -0.35 -27.27
CA ASN A 260 -28.08 -0.39 -28.73
C ASN A 260 -28.53 -1.70 -29.37
N ARG A 261 -29.12 -2.63 -28.61
CA ARG A 261 -29.67 -3.86 -29.18
C ARG A 261 -30.93 -3.49 -29.96
N LYS A 262 -30.90 -3.65 -31.29
CA LYS A 262 -32.13 -3.62 -32.10
C LYS A 262 -32.96 -4.87 -31.77
N PRO A 263 -34.23 -4.73 -31.34
CA PRO A 263 -35.11 -5.88 -31.12
C PRO A 263 -35.39 -6.59 -32.45
N GLU A 264 -35.49 -7.91 -32.39
CA GLU A 264 -35.66 -8.78 -33.56
C GLU A 264 -37.13 -8.87 -34.02
N ILE A 265 -38.05 -8.35 -33.19
CA ILE A 265 -39.48 -8.23 -33.47
C ILE A 265 -39.85 -6.80 -33.07
N ASP A 266 -40.03 -5.93 -34.08
CA ASP A 266 -40.74 -4.66 -33.92
C ASP A 266 -42.24 -4.99 -33.84
N ALA A 267 -42.90 -4.53 -32.78
CA ALA A 267 -44.36 -4.57 -32.64
C ALA A 267 -44.99 -3.31 -33.26
#